data_AF-A0A6A7B3N5-F1
#
_entry.id   AF-A0A6A7B3N5-F1
#
_cell.length_a   1.000
_cell.length_b   1.000
_cell.length_c   1.000
_cell.angle_alpha   90.00
_cell.angle_beta   90.00
_cell.angle_gamma   90.00
#
_symmetry.space_group_name_H-M   'P 1'
#
loop_
_entity.id
_entity.type
_entity.pdbx_description
1 polymer ?
#
loop_
_entity_poly.entity_id
_entity_poly.type
_entity_poly.pdbx_seq_one_letter_code
_entity_poly.pdbx_strand_id
1 'polypeptide(L)'
;MKSVGETQCTRDTPAYPDCEDQTPSLTTSDEDTCDNVSEPAEESEIFAQQLELLAAERRDYDLLKLREMTLERCKLRARICELEANVSDTRSEASMAQLDVCKQALAGEKEGARKAAHLDAQVTDLQDVTQKLTKERDCLILKLDEATALSRVTHNQQASVNDRQAREIAALTAKNDLLISKNNELTAKHSASVESGQKSAEDVRFAQAKLRNVEYELEELRREVATPGPARVRLQSEHLRVINETYALEVEPAPDNAQMQRLKNENAKLTDEKQALEYDILLNKENMAHLVTKLDIANAGFRAFDCTHQSYYGTPDDHKSTNDFGYDKLARGIFGSLCDDEDFLACYNIYRHNCLKHHRFHARDEGKGVAAWRLKREFVRLDDSRGVAITYK
;
A
#
# COMPACT_ATOMS: atom_id res chain seq x y z
N MET A 1 49.94 11.50 -4.05
CA MET A 1 50.37 11.85 -2.68
C MET A 1 50.27 10.57 -1.86
N LYS A 2 51.41 9.93 -1.56
CA LYS A 2 52.02 9.85 -0.21
C LYS A 2 51.00 9.44 0.87
N SER A 3 51.17 8.45 1.74
CA SER A 3 52.07 7.32 1.99
C SER A 3 51.80 6.92 3.46
N VAL A 4 52.28 5.75 3.88
CA VAL A 4 52.45 5.29 5.29
C VAL A 4 51.16 4.74 5.90
N GLY A 5 51.05 3.46 6.26
CA GLY A 5 51.96 2.62 7.07
C GLY A 5 51.19 2.30 8.37
N GLU A 6 51.32 1.21 9.12
CA GLU A 6 52.24 0.09 9.32
C GLU A 6 51.44 -0.94 10.17
N THR A 7 51.44 -2.24 9.85
CA THR A 7 52.31 -3.32 10.36
C THR A 7 52.06 -3.81 11.80
N GLN A 8 51.91 -5.14 11.92
CA GLN A 8 52.47 -6.09 12.94
C GLN A 8 51.44 -7.02 13.62
N CYS A 9 51.55 -8.35 13.46
CA CYS A 9 52.44 -9.31 14.18
C CYS A 9 51.90 -9.54 15.62
N THR A 10 51.67 -10.72 16.20
CA THR A 10 52.17 -12.11 16.07
C THR A 10 51.30 -13.01 16.98
N ARG A 11 51.10 -14.30 16.67
CA ARG A 11 51.57 -15.47 17.48
C ARG A 11 50.77 -16.74 17.17
N ASP A 12 51.46 -17.66 16.50
CA ASP A 12 51.36 -19.09 16.73
C ASP A 12 52.03 -19.46 18.06
N THR A 13 51.44 -20.36 18.85
CA THR A 13 52.07 -21.58 19.41
C THR A 13 51.07 -22.39 20.28
N PRO A 14 51.33 -23.69 20.52
CA PRO A 14 50.34 -24.74 20.78
C PRO A 14 50.47 -25.40 22.19
N ALA A 15 49.74 -26.51 22.36
CA ALA A 15 49.89 -27.55 23.40
C ALA A 15 49.20 -27.27 24.76
N TYR A 16 48.66 -28.23 25.54
CA TYR A 16 48.90 -29.67 25.71
C TYR A 16 47.57 -30.41 26.09
N PRO A 17 47.57 -31.76 26.08
CA PRO A 17 46.54 -32.65 26.61
C PRO A 17 46.76 -32.97 28.11
N ASP A 18 45.90 -33.84 28.63
CA ASP A 18 45.95 -34.58 29.92
C ASP A 18 45.46 -33.86 31.19
N CYS A 19 44.42 -34.42 31.79
CA CYS A 19 44.54 -35.11 33.09
C CYS A 19 43.28 -35.95 33.34
N GLU A 20 43.48 -37.26 33.39
CA GLU A 20 42.59 -38.21 34.05
C GLU A 20 42.42 -37.81 35.52
N ASP A 21 41.23 -38.05 36.08
CA ASP A 21 41.18 -38.55 37.45
C ASP A 21 40.06 -39.57 37.59
N GLN A 22 40.50 -40.76 37.98
CA GLN A 22 39.74 -41.95 38.27
C GLN A 22 39.03 -41.81 39.63
N THR A 23 38.01 -42.65 39.86
CA THR A 23 37.59 -43.32 41.12
C THR A 23 36.04 -43.47 41.16
N PRO A 24 35.46 -44.39 41.95
CA PRO A 24 35.08 -45.71 41.44
C PRO A 24 33.56 -45.94 41.57
N SER A 25 32.92 -46.49 40.54
CA SER A 25 31.57 -47.07 40.69
C SER A 25 31.71 -48.49 41.26
N LEU A 26 31.87 -48.57 42.58
CA LEU A 26 31.79 -49.82 43.35
C LEU A 26 30.31 -50.23 43.53
N THR A 27 30.00 -51.39 42.94
CA THR A 27 29.11 -52.47 43.38
C THR A 27 28.39 -52.33 44.73
N THR A 28 27.10 -52.70 44.76
CA THR A 28 26.52 -53.83 45.54
C THR A 28 25.09 -54.03 45.05
N SER A 29 24.79 -55.03 44.22
CA SER A 29 24.55 -56.44 44.57
C SER A 29 23.28 -56.64 45.39
N ASP A 30 22.47 -57.55 44.87
CA ASP A 30 21.38 -58.25 45.54
C ASP A 30 21.72 -58.59 47.00
N GLU A 31 20.72 -58.54 47.88
CA GLU A 31 20.54 -59.51 48.95
C GLU A 31 19.16 -59.33 49.61
N ASP A 32 18.35 -60.37 49.45
CA ASP A 32 17.58 -61.01 50.50
C ASP A 32 16.32 -60.34 51.06
N THR A 33 15.21 -60.65 50.38
CA THR A 33 14.01 -61.15 51.06
C THR A 33 14.36 -62.40 51.88
N CYS A 34 14.75 -62.24 53.14
CA CYS A 34 14.70 -63.32 54.11
C CYS A 34 13.34 -63.29 54.82
N ASP A 35 12.59 -64.36 54.56
CA ASP A 35 11.43 -64.81 55.32
C ASP A 35 11.74 -64.82 56.83
N ASN A 36 11.14 -63.88 57.58
CA ASN A 36 10.98 -64.05 59.01
C ASN A 36 9.77 -64.97 59.24
N VAL A 37 10.03 -66.27 59.08
CA VAL A 37 9.23 -67.32 59.71
C VAL A 37 9.27 -67.05 61.21
N SER A 38 8.17 -66.54 61.74
CA SER A 38 7.94 -66.52 63.19
C SER A 38 7.82 -67.97 63.64
N GLU A 39 8.93 -68.57 64.08
CA GLU A 39 8.87 -69.79 64.87
C GLU A 39 8.00 -69.52 66.11
N PRO A 40 7.05 -70.41 66.45
CA PRO A 40 6.10 -70.16 67.50
C PRO A 40 6.83 -70.15 68.84
N ALA A 41 6.73 -69.04 69.56
CA ALA A 41 7.27 -68.84 70.91
C ALA A 41 6.91 -69.98 71.88
N GLU A 42 5.86 -70.76 71.57
CA GLU A 42 5.44 -71.94 72.31
C GLU A 42 6.53 -73.03 72.41
N GLU A 43 7.35 -73.27 71.38
CA GLU A 43 8.41 -74.30 71.46
C GLU A 43 9.57 -73.87 72.39
N SER A 44 9.91 -72.58 72.37
CA SER A 44 10.91 -72.01 73.28
C SER A 44 10.42 -72.01 74.73
N GLU A 45 9.12 -71.82 74.96
CA GLU A 45 8.51 -71.80 76.29
C GLU A 45 8.39 -73.22 76.87
N ILE A 46 8.04 -74.22 76.05
CA ILE A 46 8.03 -75.63 76.43
C ILE A 46 9.44 -76.12 76.78
N PHE A 47 10.45 -75.75 76.00
CA PHE A 47 11.85 -76.12 76.28
C PHE A 47 12.35 -75.48 77.59
N ALA A 48 12.01 -74.21 77.85
CA ALA A 48 12.34 -73.54 79.10
C ALA A 48 11.70 -74.23 80.32
N GLN A 49 10.43 -74.64 80.22
CA GLN A 49 9.72 -75.37 81.27
C GLN A 49 10.31 -76.78 81.52
N GLN A 50 10.69 -77.51 80.47
CA GLN A 50 11.35 -78.82 80.60
C GLN A 50 12.71 -78.71 81.29
N LEU A 51 13.48 -77.66 80.98
CA LEU A 51 14.77 -77.39 81.62
C LEU A 51 14.61 -77.04 83.10
N GLU A 52 13.56 -76.28 83.45
CA GLU A 52 13.23 -75.93 84.82
C GLU A 52 12.79 -77.16 85.64
N LEU A 53 12.02 -78.07 85.02
CA LEU A 53 11.62 -79.34 85.63
C LEU A 53 12.83 -80.25 85.90
N LEU A 54 13.74 -80.41 84.93
CA LEU A 54 15.00 -81.15 85.11
C LEU A 54 15.88 -80.54 86.21
N ALA A 55 15.93 -79.20 86.30
CA ALA A 55 16.65 -78.51 87.36
C ALA A 55 15.98 -78.70 88.75
N ALA A 56 14.65 -78.86 88.80
CA ALA A 56 13.93 -79.20 90.01
C ALA A 56 14.15 -80.66 90.43
N GLU A 57 14.06 -81.62 89.50
CA GLU A 57 14.33 -83.04 89.75
C GLU A 57 15.76 -83.27 90.26
N ARG A 58 16.74 -82.55 89.71
CA ARG A 58 18.12 -82.60 90.17
C ARG A 58 18.28 -82.04 91.59
N ARG A 59 17.59 -80.95 91.92
CA ARG A 59 17.55 -80.39 93.28
C ARG A 59 16.95 -81.39 94.27
N ASP A 60 15.87 -82.06 93.90
CA ASP A 60 15.23 -83.08 94.75
C ASP A 60 16.13 -84.30 94.97
N TYR A 61 16.83 -84.75 93.93
CA TYR A 61 17.83 -85.81 94.04
C TYR A 61 18.98 -85.43 94.98
N ASP A 62 19.50 -84.21 94.85
CA ASP A 62 20.59 -83.71 95.70
C ASP A 62 20.13 -83.56 97.16
N LEU A 63 18.89 -83.13 97.41
CA LEU A 63 18.28 -83.09 98.75
C LEU A 63 18.11 -84.48 99.36
N LEU A 64 17.67 -85.47 98.58
CA LEU A 64 17.57 -86.87 99.01
C LEU A 64 18.94 -87.41 99.40
N LYS A 65 19.96 -87.16 98.59
CA LYS A 65 21.35 -87.57 98.86
C LYS A 65 21.94 -86.88 100.10
N LEU A 66 21.65 -85.59 100.29
CA LEU A 66 22.04 -84.85 101.49
C LEU A 66 21.38 -85.43 102.75
N ARG A 67 20.10 -85.83 102.64
CA ARG A 67 19.36 -86.49 103.73
C ARG A 67 19.96 -87.85 104.07
N GLU A 68 20.34 -88.66 103.08
CA GLU A 68 21.05 -89.93 103.27
C GLU A 68 22.41 -89.73 103.96
N MET A 69 23.23 -88.78 103.49
CA MET A 69 24.50 -88.46 104.14
C MET A 69 24.31 -87.98 105.58
N THR A 70 23.29 -87.18 105.85
CA THR A 70 22.99 -86.71 107.21
C THR A 70 22.59 -87.87 108.12
N LEU A 71 21.85 -88.84 107.59
CA LEU A 71 21.46 -90.05 108.29
C LEU A 71 22.67 -90.95 108.59
N GLU A 72 23.56 -91.15 107.62
CA GLU A 72 24.83 -91.86 107.81
C GLU A 72 25.75 -91.16 108.83
N ARG A 73 25.83 -89.83 108.81
CA ARG A 73 26.55 -89.05 109.83
C ARG A 73 25.97 -89.26 111.23
N CYS A 74 24.65 -89.34 111.35
CA CYS A 74 23.98 -89.66 112.62
C CYS A 74 24.28 -91.09 113.08
N LYS A 75 24.28 -92.07 112.17
CA LYS A 75 24.68 -93.46 112.46
C LYS A 75 26.14 -93.56 112.90
N LEU A 76 27.05 -92.89 112.18
CA LEU A 76 28.48 -92.82 112.52
C LEU A 76 28.72 -92.16 113.88
N ARG A 77 28.02 -91.06 114.20
CA ARG A 77 28.07 -90.45 115.54
C ARG A 77 27.55 -91.39 116.62
N ALA A 78 26.43 -92.06 116.39
CA ALA A 78 25.90 -93.04 117.34
C ALA A 78 26.90 -94.20 117.54
N ARG A 79 27.53 -94.69 116.46
CA ARG A 79 28.55 -95.74 116.51
C ARG A 79 29.83 -95.30 117.22
N ILE A 80 30.27 -94.05 117.04
CA ILE A 80 31.36 -93.44 117.80
C ILE A 80 31.01 -93.41 119.29
N CYS A 81 29.80 -92.99 119.67
CA CYS A 81 29.37 -92.99 121.06
C CYS A 81 29.30 -94.41 121.66
N GLU A 82 28.81 -95.41 120.91
CA GLU A 82 28.83 -96.83 121.32
C GLU A 82 30.25 -97.36 121.49
N LEU A 83 31.16 -97.04 120.57
CA LEU A 83 32.56 -97.49 120.64
C LEU A 83 33.31 -96.77 121.78
N GLU A 84 33.05 -95.48 122.02
CA GLU A 84 33.60 -94.75 123.16
C GLU A 84 33.14 -95.34 124.50
N ALA A 85 31.88 -95.80 124.59
CA ALA A 85 31.35 -96.48 125.77
C ALA A 85 31.90 -97.91 125.96
N ASN A 86 32.20 -98.64 124.89
CA ASN A 86 32.77 -99.99 124.97
C ASN A 86 34.30 -100.02 125.21
N VAL A 87 35.03 -99.00 124.72
CA VAL A 87 36.47 -98.83 124.95
C VAL A 87 36.79 -98.50 126.42
N SER A 88 35.83 -97.95 127.19
CA SER A 88 35.99 -97.79 128.63
C SER A 88 35.94 -99.10 129.42
N ASP A 89 35.28 -100.15 128.91
CA ASP A 89 35.03 -101.40 129.66
C ASP A 89 35.88 -102.60 129.19
N THR A 90 36.42 -102.60 127.97
CA THR A 90 37.35 -103.64 127.50
C THR A 90 38.46 -103.03 126.63
N ARG A 91 39.72 -103.11 127.07
CA ARG A 91 40.90 -102.63 126.30
C ARG A 91 41.22 -103.58 125.12
N SER A 92 40.36 -103.58 124.10
CA SER A 92 40.61 -104.24 122.81
C SER A 92 41.16 -103.24 121.80
N GLU A 93 42.37 -103.50 121.26
CA GLU A 93 43.01 -102.66 120.24
C GLU A 93 42.17 -102.50 118.96
N ALA A 94 41.34 -103.50 118.64
CA ALA A 94 40.47 -103.46 117.46
C ALA A 94 39.37 -102.39 117.55
N SER A 95 38.86 -102.10 118.76
CA SER A 95 37.82 -101.10 118.99
C SER A 95 38.35 -99.66 118.91
N MET A 96 39.61 -99.42 119.30
CA MET A 96 40.26 -98.12 119.11
C MET A 96 40.54 -97.83 117.64
N ALA A 97 40.99 -98.82 116.86
CA ALA A 97 41.22 -98.63 115.42
C ALA A 97 39.93 -98.28 114.66
N GLN A 98 38.80 -98.91 115.02
CA GLN A 98 37.50 -98.56 114.42
C GLN A 98 37.00 -97.16 114.82
N LEU A 99 37.29 -96.72 116.05
CA LEU A 99 36.96 -95.38 116.51
C LEU A 99 37.74 -94.31 115.73
N ASP A 100 39.04 -94.54 115.49
CA ASP A 100 39.88 -93.62 114.72
C ASP A 100 39.43 -93.52 113.26
N VAL A 101 39.03 -94.63 112.63
CA VAL A 101 38.47 -94.64 111.28
C VAL A 101 37.16 -93.83 111.23
N CYS A 102 36.27 -93.97 112.21
CA CYS A 102 35.03 -93.20 112.25
C CYS A 102 35.28 -91.70 112.52
N LYS A 103 36.26 -91.35 113.36
CA LYS A 103 36.66 -89.95 113.61
C LYS A 103 37.29 -89.31 112.36
N GLN A 104 38.10 -90.06 111.61
CA GLN A 104 38.64 -89.60 110.32
C GLN A 104 37.55 -89.40 109.27
N ALA A 105 36.57 -90.31 109.17
CA ALA A 105 35.44 -90.16 108.25
C ALA A 105 34.60 -88.90 108.56
N LEU A 106 34.32 -88.65 109.84
CA LEU A 106 33.59 -87.44 110.27
C LEU A 106 34.39 -86.14 110.02
N ALA A 107 35.72 -86.19 110.14
CA ALA A 107 36.59 -85.06 109.81
C ALA A 107 36.58 -84.76 108.30
N GLY A 108 36.58 -85.81 107.46
CA GLY A 108 36.43 -85.69 106.01
C GLY A 108 35.09 -85.04 105.60
N GLU A 109 33.98 -85.40 106.25
CA GLU A 109 32.68 -84.76 106.02
C GLU A 109 32.65 -83.28 106.46
N LYS A 110 33.28 -82.94 107.58
CA LYS A 110 33.39 -81.52 108.02
C LYS A 110 34.16 -80.68 107.00
N GLU A 111 35.21 -81.24 106.41
CA GLU A 111 35.97 -80.58 105.35
C GLU A 111 35.15 -80.46 104.05
N GLY A 112 34.35 -81.48 103.71
CA GLY A 112 33.38 -81.42 102.62
C GLY A 112 32.32 -80.32 102.82
N ALA A 113 31.78 -80.18 104.04
CA ALA A 113 30.82 -79.13 104.38
C ALA A 113 31.43 -77.71 104.31
N ARG A 114 32.71 -77.55 104.70
CA ARG A 114 33.44 -76.28 104.52
C ARG A 114 33.62 -75.93 103.05
N LYS A 115 33.97 -76.91 102.21
CA LYS A 115 34.07 -76.72 100.75
C LYS A 115 32.72 -76.37 100.12
N ALA A 116 31.64 -77.00 100.56
CA ALA A 116 30.29 -76.66 100.12
C ALA A 116 29.90 -75.22 100.49
N ALA A 117 30.16 -74.79 101.73
CA ALA A 117 29.92 -73.41 102.16
C ALA A 117 30.78 -72.38 101.39
N HIS A 118 32.02 -72.74 101.02
CA HIS A 118 32.87 -71.90 100.18
C HIS A 118 32.33 -71.77 98.74
N LEU A 119 31.83 -72.86 98.17
CA LEU A 119 31.19 -72.86 96.85
C LEU A 119 29.88 -72.06 96.85
N ASP A 120 29.04 -72.17 97.89
CA ASP A 120 27.82 -71.36 98.03
C ASP A 120 28.14 -69.86 98.10
N ALA A 121 29.20 -69.47 98.81
CA ALA A 121 29.68 -68.10 98.82
C ALA A 121 30.12 -67.63 97.42
N GLN A 122 30.87 -68.46 96.69
CA GLN A 122 31.27 -68.16 95.31
C GLN A 122 30.08 -68.05 94.35
N VAL A 123 29.06 -68.90 94.51
CA VAL A 123 27.82 -68.83 93.71
C VAL A 123 27.08 -67.53 94.01
N THR A 124 27.02 -67.12 95.27
CA THR A 124 26.38 -65.85 95.67
C THR A 124 27.12 -64.65 95.08
N ASP A 125 28.46 -64.66 95.12
CA ASP A 125 29.28 -63.61 94.51
C ASP A 125 29.10 -63.55 92.98
N LEU A 126 29.06 -64.71 92.32
CA LEU A 126 28.80 -64.80 90.88
C LEU A 126 27.39 -64.32 90.51
N GLN A 127 26.39 -64.59 91.35
CA GLN A 127 25.03 -64.06 91.15
C GLN A 127 24.99 -62.54 91.27
N ASP A 128 25.70 -61.94 92.25
CA ASP A 128 25.77 -60.49 92.40
C ASP A 128 26.48 -59.84 91.19
N VAL A 129 27.58 -60.44 90.71
CA VAL A 129 28.27 -59.99 89.49
C VAL A 129 27.35 -60.11 88.27
N THR A 130 26.61 -61.21 88.14
CA THR A 130 25.68 -61.41 87.03
C THR A 130 24.56 -60.37 87.05
N GLN A 131 23.99 -60.06 88.22
CA GLN A 131 22.99 -59.00 88.36
C GLN A 131 23.54 -57.61 88.00
N LYS A 132 24.77 -57.29 88.42
CA LYS A 132 25.43 -56.02 88.06
C LYS A 132 25.64 -55.91 86.55
N LEU A 133 26.19 -56.94 85.92
CA LEU A 133 26.38 -56.99 84.47
C LEU A 133 25.06 -56.91 83.71
N THR A 134 23.99 -57.53 84.22
CA THR A 134 22.65 -57.44 83.61
C THR A 134 22.13 -56.01 83.64
N LYS A 135 22.25 -55.32 84.79
CA LYS A 135 21.85 -53.90 84.90
C LYS A 135 22.68 -52.99 84.00
N GLU A 136 23.98 -53.25 83.88
CA GLU A 136 24.86 -52.50 82.98
C GLU A 136 24.50 -52.73 81.51
N ARG A 137 24.25 -53.98 81.12
CA ARG A 137 23.77 -54.33 79.78
C ARG A 137 22.46 -53.60 79.47
N ASP A 138 21.49 -53.66 80.37
CA ASP A 138 20.19 -53.01 80.16
C ASP A 138 20.32 -51.49 80.06
N CYS A 139 21.22 -50.88 80.84
CA CYS A 139 21.56 -49.46 80.73
C CYS A 139 22.22 -49.11 79.37
N LEU A 140 23.10 -49.97 78.86
CA LEU A 140 23.73 -49.78 77.55
C LEU A 140 22.75 -49.95 76.39
N ILE A 141 21.81 -50.90 76.50
CA ILE A 141 20.74 -51.07 75.51
C ILE A 141 19.90 -49.79 75.44
N LEU A 142 19.47 -49.24 76.58
CA LEU A 142 18.71 -47.98 76.62
C LEU A 142 19.48 -46.82 75.97
N LYS A 143 20.78 -46.69 76.25
CA LYS A 143 21.62 -45.65 75.61
C LYS A 143 21.76 -45.85 74.11
N LEU A 144 21.84 -47.10 73.65
CA LEU A 144 21.90 -47.43 72.23
C LEU A 144 20.57 -47.10 71.53
N ASP A 145 19.44 -47.41 72.17
CA ASP A 145 18.11 -47.08 71.67
C ASP A 145 17.90 -45.56 71.60
N GLU A 146 18.34 -44.81 72.61
CA GLU A 146 18.34 -43.33 72.60
C GLU A 146 19.21 -42.77 71.46
N ALA A 147 20.44 -43.30 71.29
CA ALA A 147 21.36 -42.85 70.25
C ALA A 147 20.83 -43.17 68.84
N THR A 148 20.23 -44.34 68.63
CA THR A 148 19.61 -44.71 67.35
C THR A 148 18.36 -43.89 67.07
N ALA A 149 17.53 -43.61 68.08
CA ALA A 149 16.39 -42.71 67.94
C ALA A 149 16.82 -41.29 67.56
N LEU A 150 17.83 -40.73 68.24
CA LEU A 150 18.40 -39.42 67.92
C LEU A 150 19.00 -39.38 66.51
N SER A 151 19.75 -40.42 66.12
CA SER A 151 20.30 -40.55 64.77
C SER A 151 19.19 -40.54 63.71
N ARG A 152 18.10 -41.29 63.91
CA ARG A 152 16.95 -41.29 63.00
C ARG A 152 16.27 -39.92 62.92
N VAL A 153 16.08 -39.23 64.05
CA VAL A 153 15.51 -37.87 64.08
C VAL A 153 16.40 -36.90 63.29
N THR A 154 17.71 -36.90 63.55
CA THR A 154 18.65 -36.02 62.82
C THR A 154 18.70 -36.33 61.33
N HIS A 155 18.68 -37.61 60.94
CA HIS A 155 18.65 -38.02 59.53
C HIS A 155 17.36 -37.56 58.83
N ASN A 156 16.20 -37.78 59.46
CA ASN A 156 14.91 -37.32 58.93
C ASN A 156 14.84 -35.80 58.81
N GLN A 157 15.38 -35.08 59.79
CA GLN A 157 15.43 -33.63 59.78
C GLN A 157 16.36 -33.11 58.66
N GLN A 158 17.51 -33.76 58.45
CA GLN A 158 18.41 -33.44 57.35
C GLN A 158 17.77 -33.74 55.98
N ALA A 159 17.07 -34.88 55.84
CA ALA A 159 16.33 -35.21 54.62
C ALA A 159 15.26 -34.16 54.29
N SER A 160 14.50 -33.71 55.30
CA SER A 160 13.50 -32.64 55.14
C SER A 160 14.13 -31.30 54.72
N VAL A 161 15.28 -30.94 55.28
CA VAL A 161 16.04 -29.74 54.89
C VAL A 161 16.53 -29.86 53.45
N ASN A 162 17.09 -31.01 53.08
CA ASN A 162 17.56 -31.27 51.71
C ASN A 162 16.40 -31.18 50.70
N ASP A 163 15.24 -31.77 51.00
CA ASP A 163 14.04 -31.70 50.16
C ASP A 163 13.51 -30.28 50.00
N ARG A 164 13.62 -29.45 51.05
CA ARG A 164 13.24 -28.04 51.00
C ARG A 164 14.23 -27.26 50.12
N GLN A 165 15.52 -27.46 50.30
CA GLN A 165 16.57 -26.82 49.50
C GLN A 165 16.46 -27.21 48.03
N ALA A 166 16.22 -28.49 47.72
CA ALA A 166 16.03 -28.97 46.36
C ALA A 166 14.83 -28.28 45.67
N ARG A 167 13.70 -28.13 46.38
CA ARG A 167 12.54 -27.39 45.87
C ARG A 167 12.81 -25.91 45.64
N GLU A 168 13.55 -25.27 46.54
CA GLU A 168 13.94 -23.86 46.41
C GLU A 168 14.89 -23.64 45.22
N ILE A 169 15.89 -24.51 45.06
CA ILE A 169 16.80 -24.49 43.90
C ILE A 169 15.99 -24.67 42.61
N ALA A 170 15.10 -25.65 42.53
CA ALA A 170 14.26 -25.87 41.35
C ALA A 170 13.39 -24.65 41.02
N ALA A 171 12.79 -24.01 42.03
CA ALA A 171 11.97 -22.81 41.84
C ALA A 171 12.81 -21.60 41.37
N LEU A 172 14.01 -21.42 41.92
CA LEU A 172 14.93 -20.36 41.52
C LEU A 172 15.45 -20.58 40.09
N THR A 173 15.78 -21.82 39.71
CA THR A 173 16.19 -22.16 38.35
C THR A 173 15.08 -21.84 37.34
N ALA A 174 13.84 -22.28 37.61
CA ALA A 174 12.70 -21.98 36.74
C ALA A 174 12.45 -20.47 36.59
N LYS A 175 12.62 -19.70 37.67
CA LYS A 175 12.51 -18.23 37.63
C LYS A 175 13.64 -17.60 36.81
N ASN A 176 14.85 -18.14 36.90
CA ASN A 176 16.00 -17.65 36.15
C ASN A 176 15.81 -17.91 34.64
N ASP A 177 15.36 -19.10 34.26
CA ASP A 177 15.05 -19.44 32.86
C ASP A 177 13.96 -18.52 32.28
N LEU A 178 12.93 -18.21 33.06
CA LEU A 178 11.89 -17.25 32.67
C LEU A 178 12.46 -15.84 32.46
N LEU A 179 13.36 -15.39 33.34
CA LEU A 179 14.00 -14.08 33.21
C LEU A 179 14.92 -14.03 31.99
N ILE A 180 15.68 -15.09 31.71
CA ILE A 180 16.52 -15.21 30.52
C ILE A 180 15.65 -15.15 29.26
N SER A 181 14.56 -15.92 29.21
CA SER A 181 13.62 -15.89 28.08
C SER A 181 13.05 -14.49 27.84
N LYS A 182 12.61 -13.81 28.89
CA LYS A 182 12.07 -12.44 28.81
C LYS A 182 13.13 -11.42 28.38
N ASN A 183 14.37 -11.58 28.83
CA ASN A 183 15.47 -10.69 28.45
C ASN A 183 15.84 -10.87 26.97
N ASN A 184 15.85 -12.12 26.49
CA ASN A 184 16.05 -12.42 25.07
C ASN A 184 14.92 -11.81 24.21
N GLU A 185 13.67 -11.91 24.65
CA GLU A 185 12.51 -11.29 23.96
C GLU A 185 12.63 -9.75 23.92
N LEU A 186 12.99 -9.12 25.03
CA LEU A 186 13.19 -7.68 25.09
C LEU A 186 14.35 -7.22 24.21
N THR A 187 15.45 -7.98 24.20
CA THR A 187 16.61 -7.71 23.34
C THR A 187 16.23 -7.79 21.87
N ALA A 188 15.47 -8.82 21.47
CA ALA A 188 14.97 -8.98 20.10
C ALA A 188 13.99 -7.86 19.68
N LYS A 189 13.09 -7.44 20.58
CA LYS A 189 12.20 -6.29 20.33
C LYS A 189 12.98 -4.99 20.18
N HIS A 190 14.00 -4.78 21.02
CA HIS A 190 14.85 -3.60 20.95
C HIS A 190 15.64 -3.56 19.64
N SER A 191 16.26 -4.68 19.21
CA SER A 191 16.97 -4.74 17.92
C SER A 191 16.04 -4.46 16.74
N ALA A 192 14.85 -5.06 16.72
CA ALA A 192 13.86 -4.80 15.67
C ALA A 192 13.40 -3.33 15.64
N SER A 193 13.21 -2.72 16.82
CA SER A 193 12.86 -1.30 16.91
C SER A 193 13.98 -0.38 16.42
N VAL A 194 15.24 -0.71 16.72
CA VAL A 194 16.41 0.04 16.24
C VAL A 194 16.54 -0.06 14.72
N GLU A 195 16.40 -1.26 14.14
CA GLU A 195 16.41 -1.47 12.68
C GLU A 195 15.28 -0.70 11.99
N SER A 196 14.06 -0.73 12.54
CA SER A 196 12.94 0.05 12.01
C SER A 196 13.20 1.56 12.10
N GLY A 197 13.81 2.03 13.19
CA GLY A 197 14.20 3.43 13.37
C GLY A 197 15.28 3.86 12.36
N GLN A 198 16.26 3.00 12.08
CA GLN A 198 17.29 3.25 11.06
C GLN A 198 16.68 3.36 9.66
N LYS A 199 15.81 2.43 9.26
CA LYS A 199 15.09 2.52 7.97
C LYS A 199 14.29 3.81 7.84
N SER A 200 13.54 4.18 8.89
CA SER A 200 12.79 5.43 8.89
C SER A 200 13.71 6.66 8.76
N ALA A 201 14.88 6.65 9.40
CA ALA A 201 15.85 7.73 9.25
C ALA A 201 16.45 7.81 7.84
N GLU A 202 16.69 6.68 7.18
CA GLU A 202 17.12 6.62 5.77
C GLU A 202 16.04 7.15 4.83
N ASP A 203 14.78 6.76 5.03
CA ASP A 203 13.64 7.25 4.26
C ASP A 203 13.49 8.78 4.39
N VAL A 204 13.64 9.31 5.61
CA VAL A 204 13.61 10.76 5.85
C VAL A 204 14.74 11.47 5.12
N ARG A 205 15.97 10.93 5.14
CA ARG A 205 17.11 11.51 4.40
C ARG A 205 16.87 11.49 2.89
N PHE A 206 16.33 10.38 2.37
CA PHE A 206 15.98 10.27 0.97
C PHE A 206 14.91 11.28 0.56
N ALA A 207 13.84 11.41 1.35
CA ALA A 207 12.78 12.40 1.13
C ALA A 207 13.32 13.84 1.16
N GLN A 208 14.22 14.16 2.08
CA GLN A 208 14.88 15.47 2.14
C GLN A 208 15.74 15.74 0.90
N ALA A 209 16.49 14.75 0.41
CA ALA A 209 17.27 14.90 -0.81
C ALA A 209 16.37 15.13 -2.05
N LYS A 210 15.26 14.39 -2.14
CA LYS A 210 14.27 14.57 -3.21
C LYS A 210 13.64 15.96 -3.16
N LEU A 211 13.30 16.45 -1.96
CA LEU A 211 12.73 17.77 -1.78
C LEU A 211 13.70 18.88 -2.23
N ARG A 212 14.99 18.78 -1.87
CA ARG A 212 16.03 19.72 -2.35
C ARG A 212 16.17 19.71 -3.88
N ASN A 213 16.09 18.54 -4.51
CA ASN A 213 16.14 18.46 -5.98
C ASN A 213 14.94 19.16 -6.62
N VAL A 214 13.73 18.94 -6.09
CA VAL A 214 12.52 19.61 -6.59
C VAL A 214 12.59 21.12 -6.35
N GLU A 215 13.14 21.57 -5.23
CA GLU A 215 13.39 23.00 -4.98
C GLU A 215 14.35 23.61 -6.01
N TYR A 216 15.41 22.88 -6.39
CA TYR A 216 16.33 23.32 -7.43
C TYR A 216 15.65 23.41 -8.80
N GLU A 217 14.89 22.38 -9.19
CA GLU A 217 14.11 22.37 -10.45
C GLU A 217 13.08 23.51 -10.48
N LEU A 218 12.39 23.78 -9.37
CA LEU A 218 11.44 24.89 -9.26
C LEU A 218 12.14 26.24 -9.42
N GLU A 219 13.33 26.41 -8.84
CA GLU A 219 14.10 27.64 -8.96
C GLU A 219 14.62 27.84 -10.38
N GLU A 220 15.03 26.77 -11.07
CA GLU A 220 15.42 26.79 -12.48
C GLU A 220 14.23 27.18 -13.37
N LEU A 221 13.08 26.53 -13.21
CA LEU A 221 11.85 26.86 -13.95
C LEU A 221 11.39 28.29 -13.67
N ARG A 222 11.51 28.78 -12.43
CA ARG A 222 11.21 30.18 -12.10
C ARG A 222 12.09 31.15 -12.86
N ARG A 223 13.39 30.85 -13.02
CA ARG A 223 14.29 31.67 -13.85
C ARG A 223 13.84 31.64 -15.31
N GLU A 224 13.56 30.47 -15.87
CA GLU A 224 13.08 30.35 -17.26
C GLU A 224 11.79 31.14 -17.53
N VAL A 225 10.88 31.17 -16.56
CA VAL A 225 9.63 31.95 -16.66
C VAL A 225 9.89 33.45 -16.47
N ALA A 226 10.71 33.84 -15.50
CA ALA A 226 10.99 35.24 -15.17
C ALA A 226 11.80 35.94 -16.27
N THR A 227 12.70 35.22 -16.94
CA THR A 227 13.42 35.72 -18.12
C THR A 227 12.76 35.15 -19.38
N PRO A 228 11.78 35.85 -19.99
CA PRO A 228 11.25 35.41 -21.27
C PRO A 228 12.42 35.24 -22.24
N GLY A 229 12.61 34.01 -22.73
CA GLY A 229 13.72 33.70 -23.62
C GLY A 229 13.79 34.66 -24.81
N PRO A 230 14.97 34.85 -25.41
CA PRO A 230 15.19 35.85 -26.47
C PRO A 230 14.21 35.71 -27.64
N ALA A 231 13.71 34.49 -27.91
CA ALA A 231 12.67 34.24 -28.90
C ALA A 231 11.33 34.91 -28.57
N ARG A 232 10.87 34.87 -27.31
CA ARG A 232 9.59 35.46 -26.89
C ARG A 232 9.65 36.99 -26.93
N VAL A 233 10.77 37.57 -26.51
CA VAL A 233 11.02 39.02 -26.60
C VAL A 233 11.01 39.47 -28.07
N ARG A 234 11.70 38.73 -28.95
CA ARG A 234 11.69 39.00 -30.39
C ARG A 234 10.27 38.91 -30.99
N LEU A 235 9.51 37.88 -30.65
CA LEU A 235 8.12 37.71 -31.09
C LEU A 235 7.22 38.87 -30.63
N GLN A 236 7.36 39.32 -29.38
CA GLN A 236 6.61 40.48 -28.88
C GLN A 236 6.97 41.75 -29.65
N SER A 237 8.26 41.97 -29.93
CA SER A 237 8.70 43.14 -30.71
C SER A 237 8.20 43.10 -32.17
N GLU A 238 8.20 41.94 -32.81
CA GLU A 238 7.67 41.76 -34.16
C GLU A 238 6.16 41.96 -34.20
N HIS A 239 5.43 41.43 -33.21
CA HIS A 239 3.98 41.62 -33.11
C HIS A 239 3.61 43.10 -32.95
N LEU A 240 4.32 43.84 -32.10
CA LEU A 240 4.18 45.29 -31.97
C LEU A 240 4.52 46.02 -33.27
N ARG A 241 5.54 45.59 -34.01
CA ARG A 241 5.88 46.17 -35.32
C ARG A 241 4.73 45.99 -36.31
N VAL A 242 4.22 44.76 -36.44
CA VAL A 242 3.10 44.46 -37.35
C VAL A 242 1.85 45.26 -36.97
N ILE A 243 1.52 45.35 -35.68
CA ILE A 243 0.39 46.16 -35.21
C ILE A 243 0.56 47.62 -35.66
N ASN A 244 1.73 48.21 -35.43
CA ASN A 244 2.00 49.60 -35.81
C ASN A 244 1.97 49.80 -37.33
N GLU A 245 2.47 48.84 -38.12
CA GLU A 245 2.38 48.86 -39.59
C GLU A 245 0.92 48.77 -40.07
N THR A 246 0.11 47.89 -39.47
CA THR A 246 -1.33 47.80 -39.79
C THR A 246 -2.09 49.06 -39.43
N TYR A 247 -1.83 49.65 -38.26
CA TYR A 247 -2.44 50.94 -37.90
C TYR A 247 -1.97 52.08 -38.83
N ALA A 248 -0.71 52.08 -39.27
CA ALA A 248 -0.25 53.07 -40.25
C ALA A 248 -0.97 52.94 -41.60
N LEU A 249 -1.27 51.71 -42.03
CA LEU A 249 -2.06 51.43 -43.25
C LEU A 249 -3.54 51.77 -43.08
N GLU A 250 -4.11 51.63 -41.88
CA GLU A 250 -5.51 51.98 -41.60
C GLU A 250 -5.71 53.48 -41.35
N VAL A 251 -4.68 54.19 -40.85
CA VAL A 251 -4.72 55.62 -40.54
C VAL A 251 -4.36 56.50 -41.75
N GLU A 252 -3.83 55.95 -42.85
CA GLU A 252 -3.82 56.59 -44.18
C GLU A 252 -5.25 56.56 -44.76
N PRO A 253 -6.07 57.62 -44.60
CA PRO A 253 -7.47 57.57 -44.97
C PRO A 253 -7.59 58.05 -46.42
N ALA A 254 -7.83 57.12 -47.33
CA ALA A 254 -8.83 57.28 -48.38
C ALA A 254 -8.81 58.57 -49.25
N PRO A 255 -7.70 59.04 -49.85
CA PRO A 255 -7.80 59.92 -51.01
C PRO A 255 -8.43 59.16 -52.20
N ASP A 256 -8.07 57.88 -52.37
CA ASP A 256 -8.51 57.06 -53.49
C ASP A 256 -10.00 56.72 -53.44
N ASN A 257 -10.58 56.49 -52.26
CA ASN A 257 -11.99 56.09 -52.19
C ASN A 257 -12.93 57.30 -52.40
N ALA A 258 -12.56 58.48 -51.90
CA ALA A 258 -13.30 59.72 -52.14
C ALA A 258 -13.17 60.17 -53.60
N GLN A 259 -11.97 60.07 -54.20
CA GLN A 259 -11.75 60.36 -55.61
C GLN A 259 -12.49 59.36 -56.51
N MET A 260 -12.46 58.06 -56.18
CA MET A 260 -13.19 57.03 -56.90
C MET A 260 -14.70 57.23 -56.84
N GLN A 261 -15.26 57.63 -55.69
CA GLN A 261 -16.68 57.97 -55.62
C GLN A 261 -17.04 59.21 -56.44
N ARG A 262 -16.20 60.26 -56.42
CA ARG A 262 -16.41 61.45 -57.26
C ARG A 262 -16.44 61.09 -58.74
N LEU A 263 -15.47 60.32 -59.21
CA LEU A 263 -15.39 59.87 -60.60
C LEU A 263 -16.58 58.99 -60.99
N LYS A 264 -17.06 58.10 -60.09
CA LYS A 264 -18.27 57.30 -60.33
C LYS A 264 -19.51 58.18 -60.52
N ASN A 265 -19.69 59.19 -59.67
CA ASN A 265 -20.83 60.09 -59.76
C ASN A 265 -20.77 60.96 -61.03
N GLU A 266 -19.58 61.42 -61.41
CA GLU A 266 -19.37 62.19 -62.64
C GLU A 266 -19.64 61.36 -63.89
N ASN A 267 -19.20 60.11 -63.91
CA ASN A 267 -19.45 59.20 -65.05
C ASN A 267 -20.93 58.86 -65.20
N ALA A 268 -21.66 58.69 -64.10
CA ALA A 268 -23.11 58.53 -64.13
C ALA A 268 -23.80 59.76 -64.73
N LYS A 269 -23.42 60.97 -64.29
CA LYS A 269 -23.97 62.23 -64.80
C LYS A 269 -23.72 62.41 -66.30
N LEU A 270 -22.50 62.14 -66.76
CA LEU A 270 -22.15 62.24 -68.18
C LEU A 270 -22.90 61.21 -69.04
N THR A 271 -23.21 60.04 -68.50
CA THR A 271 -23.99 59.02 -69.18
C THR A 271 -25.44 59.49 -69.39
N ASP A 272 -26.05 60.10 -68.37
CA ASP A 272 -27.41 60.65 -68.45
C ASP A 272 -27.47 61.83 -69.44
N GLU A 273 -26.50 62.75 -69.39
CA GLU A 273 -26.41 63.88 -70.33
C GLU A 273 -26.23 63.41 -71.78
N LYS A 274 -25.43 62.36 -72.01
CA LYS A 274 -25.25 61.76 -73.33
C LYS A 274 -26.57 61.20 -73.88
N GLN A 275 -27.31 60.45 -73.07
CA GLN A 275 -28.60 59.86 -73.49
C GLN A 275 -29.63 60.95 -73.85
N ALA A 276 -29.67 62.04 -73.08
CA ALA A 276 -30.56 63.17 -73.36
C ALA A 276 -30.21 63.85 -74.70
N LEU A 277 -28.92 64.06 -74.99
CA LEU A 277 -28.47 64.64 -76.25
C LEU A 277 -28.74 63.72 -77.45
N GLU A 278 -28.57 62.41 -77.30
CA GLU A 278 -28.91 61.43 -78.35
C GLU A 278 -30.41 61.49 -78.70
N TYR A 279 -31.27 61.63 -77.69
CA TYR A 279 -32.71 61.81 -77.90
C TYR A 279 -33.03 63.12 -78.64
N ASP A 280 -32.43 64.25 -78.22
CA ASP A 280 -32.64 65.55 -78.86
C ASP A 280 -32.14 65.59 -80.30
N ILE A 281 -31.01 64.93 -80.59
CA ILE A 281 -30.49 64.77 -81.95
C ILE A 281 -31.50 64.01 -82.82
N LEU A 282 -32.03 62.89 -82.34
CA LEU A 282 -33.01 62.10 -83.08
C LEU A 282 -34.29 62.92 -83.36
N LEU A 283 -34.80 63.63 -82.35
CA LEU A 283 -35.98 64.49 -82.51
C LEU A 283 -35.74 65.62 -83.54
N ASN A 284 -34.54 66.21 -83.54
CA ASN A 284 -34.18 67.20 -84.53
C ASN A 284 -34.11 66.62 -85.94
N LYS A 285 -33.57 65.40 -86.10
CA LYS A 285 -33.59 64.69 -87.39
C LYS A 285 -35.02 64.44 -87.88
N GLU A 286 -35.93 64.02 -87.00
CA GLU A 286 -37.35 63.89 -87.30
C GLU A 286 -37.96 65.21 -87.79
N ASN A 287 -37.70 66.31 -87.08
CA ASN A 287 -38.18 67.63 -87.45
C ASN A 287 -37.63 68.09 -88.81
N MET A 288 -36.34 67.85 -89.09
CA MET A 288 -35.74 68.18 -90.37
C MET A 288 -36.33 67.35 -91.51
N ALA A 289 -36.55 66.05 -91.29
CA ALA A 289 -37.20 65.16 -92.26
C ALA A 289 -38.63 65.62 -92.61
N HIS A 290 -39.40 66.04 -91.59
CA HIS A 290 -40.73 66.63 -91.77
C HIS A 290 -40.67 67.94 -92.55
N LEU A 291 -39.73 68.83 -92.21
CA LEU A 291 -39.53 70.12 -92.87
C LEU A 291 -39.15 69.94 -94.35
N VAL A 292 -38.20 69.07 -94.67
CA VAL A 292 -37.83 68.78 -96.07
C VAL A 292 -39.05 68.26 -96.82
N THR A 293 -39.81 67.34 -96.23
CA THR A 293 -41.03 66.82 -96.84
C THR A 293 -42.05 67.93 -97.13
N LYS A 294 -42.26 68.85 -96.19
CA LYS A 294 -43.14 70.02 -96.36
C LYS A 294 -42.65 71.00 -97.44
N LEU A 295 -41.34 71.27 -97.47
CA LEU A 295 -40.74 72.15 -98.47
C LEU A 295 -40.87 71.57 -99.88
N ASP A 296 -40.72 70.26 -100.03
CA ASP A 296 -40.92 69.58 -101.32
C ASP A 296 -42.35 69.66 -101.82
N ILE A 297 -43.31 69.41 -100.92
CA ILE A 297 -44.74 69.56 -101.15
C ILE A 297 -45.03 70.99 -101.62
N ALA A 298 -44.57 71.98 -100.86
CA ALA A 298 -44.74 73.40 -101.18
C ALA A 298 -44.09 73.79 -102.52
N ASN A 299 -42.88 73.32 -102.80
CA ASN A 299 -42.16 73.57 -104.05
C ASN A 299 -42.88 73.00 -105.27
N ALA A 300 -43.45 71.81 -105.13
CA ALA A 300 -44.26 71.19 -106.18
C ALA A 300 -45.64 71.84 -106.36
N GLY A 301 -45.94 72.88 -105.57
CA GLY A 301 -47.22 73.57 -105.57
C GLY A 301 -48.34 72.73 -104.94
N PHE A 302 -48.01 71.65 -104.23
CA PHE A 302 -48.97 70.94 -103.40
C PHE A 302 -49.07 71.70 -102.09
N ARG A 303 -50.22 72.31 -101.81
CA ARG A 303 -50.40 72.97 -100.53
C ARG A 303 -51.02 71.99 -99.54
N ALA A 304 -50.62 72.08 -98.27
CA ALA A 304 -51.45 71.53 -97.18
C ALA A 304 -52.88 72.13 -97.24
N PHE A 305 -53.02 73.31 -97.85
CA PHE A 305 -54.26 74.04 -98.13
C PHE A 305 -55.12 73.46 -99.27
N ASP A 306 -54.61 72.54 -100.11
CA ASP A 306 -55.41 71.85 -101.12
C ASP A 306 -56.17 70.62 -100.54
N CYS A 307 -56.00 70.40 -99.23
CA CYS A 307 -56.86 69.58 -98.40
C CYS A 307 -57.78 70.54 -97.63
N THR A 308 -59.09 70.54 -97.91
CA THR A 308 -60.03 71.46 -97.26
C THR A 308 -60.26 71.06 -95.80
N HIS A 309 -59.41 71.52 -94.88
CA HIS A 309 -59.74 71.58 -93.47
C HIS A 309 -60.63 72.81 -93.23
N GLN A 310 -61.74 72.60 -92.52
CA GLN A 310 -62.86 73.52 -92.39
C GLN A 310 -62.56 74.71 -91.43
N SER A 311 -61.43 75.41 -91.58
CA SER A 311 -61.13 76.67 -90.88
C SER A 311 -59.74 77.22 -91.27
N TYR A 312 -59.64 77.98 -92.36
CA TYR A 312 -58.59 79.00 -92.56
C TYR A 312 -59.13 80.12 -93.47
N TYR A 313 -60.20 80.80 -93.04
CA TYR A 313 -60.66 82.06 -93.66
C TYR A 313 -59.61 83.14 -93.38
N GLY A 314 -58.73 83.44 -94.35
CA GLY A 314 -57.80 84.57 -94.24
C GLY A 314 -56.41 84.41 -94.87
N THR A 315 -56.05 83.24 -95.42
CA THR A 315 -54.80 83.09 -96.18
C THR A 315 -55.01 83.45 -97.67
N PRO A 316 -54.19 84.34 -98.25
CA PRO A 316 -54.32 84.76 -99.66
C PRO A 316 -54.27 83.57 -100.63
N ASP A 317 -55.30 83.47 -101.47
CA ASP A 317 -55.46 82.48 -102.52
C ASP A 317 -54.71 82.91 -103.78
N ASP A 318 -53.38 82.94 -103.66
CA ASP A 318 -52.55 83.48 -104.72
C ASP A 318 -51.77 82.35 -105.39
N HIS A 319 -52.35 81.83 -106.48
CA HIS A 319 -51.61 81.27 -107.61
C HIS A 319 -50.59 82.28 -108.23
N LYS A 320 -50.39 83.44 -107.60
CA LYS A 320 -49.47 84.53 -107.94
C LYS A 320 -48.61 85.03 -106.76
N SER A 321 -48.56 84.33 -105.62
CA SER A 321 -47.57 84.63 -104.57
C SER A 321 -46.22 84.04 -105.00
N THR A 322 -45.48 84.82 -105.79
CA THR A 322 -44.04 84.72 -106.05
C THR A 322 -43.37 83.40 -105.61
N ASN A 323 -43.18 82.49 -106.58
CA ASN A 323 -42.25 81.36 -106.53
C ASN A 323 -40.76 81.79 -106.36
N ASP A 324 -40.47 83.02 -105.90
CA ASP A 324 -39.11 83.53 -105.68
C ASP A 324 -38.47 83.00 -104.40
N PHE A 325 -39.21 82.28 -103.56
CA PHE A 325 -38.61 81.57 -102.43
C PHE A 325 -38.18 80.16 -102.89
N GLY A 326 -36.87 79.92 -102.95
CA GLY A 326 -36.28 78.66 -103.41
C GLY A 326 -36.49 77.51 -102.43
N TYR A 327 -37.73 77.07 -102.25
CA TYR A 327 -38.09 75.93 -101.41
C TYR A 327 -37.34 74.66 -101.84
N ASP A 328 -37.15 74.46 -103.14
CA ASP A 328 -36.31 73.40 -103.70
C ASP A 328 -34.84 73.51 -103.28
N LYS A 329 -34.27 74.73 -103.29
CA LYS A 329 -32.88 74.97 -102.89
C LYS A 329 -32.71 74.72 -101.40
N LEU A 330 -33.66 75.17 -100.58
CA LEU A 330 -33.63 74.96 -99.13
C LEU A 330 -33.81 73.47 -98.79
N ALA A 331 -34.79 72.80 -99.40
CA ALA A 331 -35.01 71.37 -99.21
C ALA A 331 -33.79 70.55 -99.66
N ARG A 332 -33.18 70.87 -100.81
CA ARG A 332 -31.95 70.24 -101.27
C ARG A 332 -30.75 70.51 -100.36
N GLY A 333 -30.64 71.72 -99.81
CA GLY A 333 -29.57 72.07 -98.87
C GLY A 333 -29.66 71.25 -97.58
N ILE A 334 -30.84 71.25 -96.94
CA ILE A 334 -31.07 70.47 -95.71
C ILE A 334 -30.90 68.97 -96.00
N PHE A 335 -31.53 68.46 -97.05
CA PHE A 335 -31.44 67.05 -97.42
C PHE A 335 -30.00 66.64 -97.73
N GLY A 336 -29.27 67.41 -98.54
CA GLY A 336 -27.89 67.10 -98.90
C GLY A 336 -26.92 67.12 -97.71
N SER A 337 -27.22 67.87 -96.66
CA SER A 337 -26.42 67.84 -95.42
C SER A 337 -26.70 66.63 -94.52
N LEU A 338 -27.82 65.93 -94.74
CA LEU A 338 -28.30 64.84 -93.88
C LEU A 338 -28.51 63.52 -94.65
N CYS A 339 -28.20 63.48 -95.95
CA CYS A 339 -28.54 62.34 -96.80
C CYS A 339 -27.76 61.06 -96.47
N ASP A 340 -26.63 61.19 -95.78
CA ASP A 340 -25.81 60.06 -95.34
C ASP A 340 -26.20 59.57 -93.93
N ASP A 341 -27.13 60.25 -93.25
CA ASP A 341 -27.59 59.91 -91.91
C ASP A 341 -28.77 58.93 -91.95
N GLU A 342 -28.54 57.70 -91.49
CA GLU A 342 -29.52 56.61 -91.56
C GLU A 342 -30.82 56.92 -90.79
N ASP A 343 -30.73 57.55 -89.61
CA ASP A 343 -31.90 57.91 -88.80
C ASP A 343 -32.74 58.98 -89.51
N PHE A 344 -32.07 59.98 -90.10
CA PHE A 344 -32.75 61.00 -90.88
C PHE A 344 -33.46 60.38 -92.09
N LEU A 345 -32.80 59.49 -92.84
CA LEU A 345 -33.40 58.81 -93.99
C LEU A 345 -34.62 57.97 -93.58
N ALA A 346 -34.55 57.28 -92.44
CA ALA A 346 -35.68 56.54 -91.89
C ALA A 346 -36.86 57.47 -91.58
N CYS A 347 -36.61 58.58 -90.89
CA CYS A 347 -37.63 59.59 -90.58
C CYS A 347 -38.22 60.21 -91.84
N TYR A 348 -37.37 60.57 -92.80
CA TYR A 348 -37.74 61.14 -94.10
C TYR A 348 -38.67 60.19 -94.87
N ASN A 349 -38.32 58.90 -94.94
CA ASN A 349 -39.16 57.87 -95.52
C ASN A 349 -40.52 57.76 -94.82
N ILE A 350 -40.55 57.80 -93.48
CA ILE A 350 -41.79 57.77 -92.69
C ILE A 350 -42.67 58.99 -93.01
N TYR A 351 -42.12 60.20 -93.01
CA TYR A 351 -42.90 61.42 -93.29
C TYR A 351 -43.44 61.46 -94.71
N ARG A 352 -42.64 61.02 -95.70
CA ARG A 352 -43.09 60.82 -97.08
C ARG A 352 -44.32 59.89 -97.17
N HIS A 353 -44.26 58.73 -96.51
CA HIS A 353 -45.37 57.78 -96.46
C HIS A 353 -46.59 58.34 -95.71
N ASN A 354 -46.37 58.99 -94.57
CA ASN A 354 -47.44 59.60 -93.77
C ASN A 354 -48.18 60.68 -94.55
N CYS A 355 -47.44 61.51 -95.30
CA CYS A 355 -48.04 62.52 -96.16
C CYS A 355 -48.89 61.88 -97.27
N LEU A 356 -48.39 60.85 -97.97
CA LEU A 356 -49.18 60.15 -98.97
C LEU A 356 -50.40 59.45 -98.38
N LYS A 357 -50.28 58.82 -97.21
CA LYS A 357 -51.40 58.20 -96.49
C LYS A 357 -52.47 59.21 -96.13
N HIS A 358 -52.06 60.39 -95.63
CA HIS A 358 -52.96 61.49 -95.32
C HIS A 358 -53.70 61.97 -96.59
N HIS A 359 -53.01 62.23 -97.70
CA HIS A 359 -53.67 62.64 -98.95
C HIS A 359 -54.55 61.54 -99.56
N ARG A 360 -54.21 60.26 -99.40
CA ARG A 360 -55.07 59.13 -99.81
C ARG A 360 -56.37 59.06 -99.01
N PHE A 361 -56.32 59.39 -97.72
CA PHE A 361 -57.51 59.47 -96.89
C PHE A 361 -58.47 60.53 -97.44
N HIS A 362 -57.97 61.75 -97.70
CA HIS A 362 -58.79 62.82 -98.27
C HIS A 362 -59.32 62.54 -99.68
N ALA A 363 -58.59 61.78 -100.50
CA ALA A 363 -59.06 61.37 -101.82
C ALA A 363 -60.29 60.44 -101.77
N ARG A 364 -60.54 59.76 -100.64
CA ARG A 364 -61.70 58.86 -100.47
C ARG A 364 -62.98 59.60 -100.08
N ASP A 365 -62.87 60.71 -99.36
CA ASP A 365 -64.04 61.28 -98.68
C ASP A 365 -64.82 62.32 -99.48
N GLU A 366 -64.27 63.02 -100.49
CA GLU A 366 -65.08 64.03 -101.22
C GLU A 366 -64.50 64.55 -102.54
N GLY A 367 -63.46 63.91 -103.12
CA GLY A 367 -62.83 64.40 -104.36
C GLY A 367 -62.11 65.76 -104.24
N LYS A 368 -61.97 66.29 -103.00
CA LYS A 368 -61.45 67.61 -102.66
C LYS A 368 -60.01 67.60 -102.14
N GLY A 369 -59.17 66.74 -102.70
CA GLY A 369 -57.73 66.72 -102.42
C GLY A 369 -56.94 66.58 -103.70
N VAL A 370 -55.74 67.17 -103.77
CA VAL A 370 -54.78 66.84 -104.83
C VAL A 370 -54.65 65.32 -104.89
N ALA A 371 -54.84 64.77 -106.08
CA ALA A 371 -54.86 63.33 -106.25
C ALA A 371 -53.54 62.73 -105.76
N ALA A 372 -53.60 61.83 -104.77
CA ALA A 372 -52.43 61.27 -104.10
C ALA A 372 -51.43 60.59 -105.06
N TRP A 373 -51.89 60.16 -106.24
CA TRP A 373 -51.03 59.65 -107.31
C TRP A 373 -50.09 60.72 -107.88
N ARG A 374 -50.53 61.98 -107.93
CA ARG A 374 -49.75 63.13 -108.42
C ARG A 374 -48.65 63.49 -107.43
N LEU A 375 -48.97 63.49 -106.13
CA LEU A 375 -48.00 63.66 -105.05
C LEU A 375 -47.00 62.49 -104.99
N LYS A 376 -47.49 61.25 -105.15
CA LYS A 376 -46.63 60.05 -105.25
C LYS A 376 -45.62 60.18 -106.39
N ARG A 377 -46.07 60.59 -107.58
CA ARG A 377 -45.20 60.79 -108.74
C ARG A 377 -44.15 61.86 -108.49
N GLU A 378 -44.50 62.93 -107.78
CA GLU A 378 -43.54 63.97 -107.45
C GLU A 378 -42.52 63.54 -106.41
N PHE A 379 -42.94 62.82 -105.36
CA PHE A 379 -42.01 62.25 -104.41
C PHE A 379 -41.05 61.28 -105.08
N VAL A 380 -41.53 60.37 -105.94
CA VAL A 380 -40.66 59.50 -106.75
C VAL A 380 -39.63 60.33 -107.53
N ARG A 381 -40.07 61.36 -108.26
CA ARG A 381 -39.18 62.23 -109.03
C ARG A 381 -38.11 62.92 -108.16
N LEU A 382 -38.51 63.43 -107.00
CA LEU A 382 -37.61 64.12 -106.08
C LEU A 382 -36.64 63.16 -105.40
N ASP A 383 -37.10 62.00 -104.97
CA ASP A 383 -36.29 61.01 -104.28
C ASP A 383 -35.31 60.33 -105.25
N ASP A 384 -35.71 60.07 -106.49
CA ASP A 384 -34.82 59.63 -107.57
C ASP A 384 -33.71 60.68 -107.81
N SER A 385 -34.07 61.97 -107.84
CA SER A 385 -33.09 63.06 -107.99
C SER A 385 -32.14 63.20 -106.80
N ARG A 386 -32.54 62.68 -105.64
CA ARG A 386 -31.76 62.65 -104.40
C ARG A 386 -31.01 61.34 -104.20
N GLY A 387 -31.15 60.37 -105.11
CA GLY A 387 -30.53 59.05 -105.00
C GLY A 387 -31.12 58.17 -103.90
N VAL A 388 -32.35 58.45 -103.44
CA VAL A 388 -33.00 57.66 -102.38
C VAL A 388 -34.08 56.76 -102.95
N ALA A 389 -33.94 55.46 -102.71
CA ALA A 389 -34.89 54.45 -103.15
C ALA A 389 -36.04 54.26 -102.13
N ILE A 390 -37.03 55.16 -102.14
CA ILE A 390 -38.26 54.97 -101.35
C ILE A 390 -39.29 54.17 -102.15
N THR A 391 -39.74 53.04 -101.60
CA THR A 391 -40.80 52.24 -102.22
C THR A 391 -42.17 52.70 -101.77
N TYR A 392 -42.80 53.52 -102.59
CA TYR A 392 -44.18 53.97 -102.39
C TYR A 392 -45.19 52.90 -102.79
N LYS A 393 -45.81 52.22 -101.82
CA LYS A 393 -46.94 51.30 -102.06
C LYS A 393 -48.19 52.10 -102.34
#